data_AF-A0A377WN00-F1
#
_entry.id   AF-A0A377WN00-F1
#
_cell.length_a   1.000
_cell.length_b   1.000
_cell.length_c   1.000
_cell.angle_alpha   90.00
_cell.angle_beta   90.00
_cell.angle_gamma   90.00
#
_symmetry.space_group_name_H-M   'P 1'
#
loop_
_entity.id
_entity.type
_entity.pdbx_description
1 polymer ?
#
loop_
_entity_poly.entity_id
_entity_poly.type
_entity_poly.pdbx_seq_one_letter_code
_entity_poly.pdbx_strand_id
1 'polypeptide(L)'
;MNRNENHPTSAEKGYGVTGIYNFDGFYGLTGGYSRLALQYGKGLAAGDSLGKNGWGWANLENTQSWRVVLDSVASMGDLEISTFAFWQKDKKLPLVDRR
;
A
#
# COMPACT_ATOMS: atom_id res chain seq x y z
N MET A 1 3.11 23.99 -1.35
CA MET A 1 3.41 24.43 -2.73
C MET A 1 3.33 23.22 -3.66
N ASN A 2 2.44 23.29 -4.66
CA ASN A 2 2.21 22.24 -5.65
C ASN A 2 3.43 22.14 -6.57
N ARG A 3 4.25 21.09 -6.42
CA ARG A 3 5.50 20.90 -7.19
C ARG A 3 5.21 20.24 -8.55
N ASN A 4 4.04 20.47 -9.13
CA ASN A 4 3.47 19.54 -10.11
C ASN A 4 2.85 20.17 -11.36
N GLU A 5 3.03 21.47 -11.57
CA GLU A 5 2.71 22.07 -12.87
C GLU A 5 4.02 22.05 -13.69
N ASN A 6 4.15 21.07 -14.60
CA ASN A 6 5.23 20.93 -15.61
C ASN A 6 6.50 20.13 -15.24
N HIS A 7 6.43 19.05 -14.43
CA HIS A 7 7.56 18.11 -14.36
C HIS A 7 7.46 17.05 -15.48
N PRO A 8 8.43 16.94 -16.40
CA PRO A 8 8.33 16.09 -17.61
C PRO A 8 8.22 14.58 -17.33
N THR A 9 8.40 14.16 -16.08
CA THR A 9 8.29 12.76 -15.64
C THR A 9 7.17 12.54 -14.62
N SER A 10 6.25 13.51 -14.47
CA SER A 10 5.06 13.32 -13.64
C SER A 10 4.19 12.19 -14.20
N ALA A 11 3.69 11.32 -13.35
CA ALA A 11 2.82 10.22 -13.76
C ALA A 11 1.44 10.76 -14.10
N GLU A 12 1.01 10.57 -15.35
CA GLU A 12 -0.37 10.81 -15.78
C GLU A 12 -1.25 9.57 -15.65
N LYS A 13 -0.62 8.40 -15.52
CA LYS A 13 -1.27 7.08 -15.50
C LYS A 13 -0.60 6.20 -14.44
N GLY A 14 -1.30 5.16 -14.06
CA GLY A 14 -0.78 4.15 -13.15
C GLY A 14 -1.63 2.91 -13.19
N TYR A 15 -1.04 1.79 -12.79
CA TYR A 15 -1.74 0.54 -12.56
C TYR A 15 -1.22 -0.08 -11.28
N GLY A 16 -2.07 -0.87 -10.66
CA GLY A 16 -1.73 -1.57 -9.45
C GLY A 16 -2.64 -2.75 -9.28
N VAL A 17 -2.18 -3.67 -8.45
CA VAL A 17 -2.84 -4.93 -8.18
C VAL A 17 -2.81 -5.16 -6.68
N THR A 18 -3.87 -5.75 -6.16
CA THR A 18 -3.95 -6.18 -4.76
C THR A 18 -4.34 -7.65 -4.75
N GLY A 19 -3.50 -8.47 -4.13
CA GLY A 19 -3.83 -9.83 -3.74
C GLY A 19 -4.25 -9.83 -2.27
N ILE A 20 -5.34 -10.52 -1.95
CA ILE A 20 -5.83 -10.68 -0.58
C ILE A 20 -5.93 -12.16 -0.27
N TYR A 21 -5.34 -12.56 0.85
CA TYR A 21 -5.51 -13.87 1.44
C TYR A 21 -6.20 -13.72 2.79
N ASN A 22 -7.36 -14.34 2.95
CA ASN A 22 -8.07 -14.40 4.23
C ASN A 22 -7.73 -15.73 4.88
N PHE A 23 -7.18 -15.68 6.08
CA PHE A 23 -6.99 -16.87 6.90
C PHE A 23 -8.32 -17.23 7.53
N ASP A 24 -8.51 -18.53 7.79
CA ASP A 24 -9.58 -18.95 8.68
C ASP A 24 -9.24 -18.54 10.11
N GLY A 25 -10.16 -17.86 10.79
CA GLY A 25 -9.93 -17.34 12.14
C GLY A 25 -8.73 -16.38 12.28
N PHE A 26 -8.24 -16.24 13.51
CA PHE A 26 -7.02 -15.49 13.82
C PHE A 26 -5.78 -16.33 13.52
N TYR A 27 -5.27 -16.23 12.30
CA TYR A 27 -4.13 -16.99 11.77
C TYR A 27 -4.30 -18.52 11.83
N GLY A 28 -5.53 -19.02 11.81
CA GLY A 28 -5.84 -20.44 11.96
C GLY A 28 -5.77 -20.98 13.39
N LEU A 29 -5.60 -20.11 14.40
CA LEU A 29 -5.40 -20.52 15.79
C LEU A 29 -6.68 -20.44 16.64
N THR A 30 -7.53 -19.44 16.40
CA THR A 30 -8.76 -19.20 17.18
C THR A 30 -9.81 -18.44 16.36
N GLY A 31 -11.00 -18.24 16.91
CA GLY A 31 -12.09 -17.47 16.29
C GLY A 31 -11.71 -16.00 16.05
N GLY A 32 -12.24 -15.44 14.96
CA GLY A 32 -11.95 -14.07 14.52
C GLY A 32 -11.65 -13.99 13.03
N TYR A 33 -10.80 -13.05 12.63
CA TYR A 33 -10.28 -12.96 11.26
C TYR A 33 -8.81 -12.59 11.25
N SER A 34 -8.10 -13.07 10.23
CA SER A 34 -6.83 -12.50 9.79
C SER A 34 -6.83 -12.34 8.28
N ARG A 35 -6.18 -11.28 7.82
CA ARG A 35 -6.03 -10.95 6.41
C ARG A 35 -4.61 -10.52 6.12
N LEU A 36 -4.05 -11.10 5.06
CA LEU A 36 -2.84 -10.61 4.40
C LEU A 36 -3.23 -9.93 3.10
N ALA A 37 -2.84 -8.67 2.92
CA ALA A 37 -2.94 -7.96 1.66
C ALA A 37 -1.54 -7.66 1.11
N LEU A 38 -1.29 -8.08 -0.13
CA LEU A 38 -0.11 -7.75 -0.91
C LEU A 38 -0.53 -6.74 -1.97
N GLN A 39 0.05 -5.56 -1.95
CA GLN A 39 -0.26 -4.49 -2.90
C GLN A 39 0.98 -4.10 -3.68
N TYR A 40 0.80 -3.91 -4.98
CA TYR A 40 1.80 -3.32 -5.86
C TYR A 40 1.16 -2.21 -6.69
N GLY A 41 1.86 -1.09 -6.84
CA GLY A 41 1.45 -0.01 -7.72
C GLY A 41 2.63 0.63 -8.44
N LYS A 42 2.42 1.02 -9.71
CA LYS A 42 3.31 1.87 -10.50
C LYS A 42 2.64 3.18 -10.95
N GLY A 43 3.41 4.27 -11.04
CA GLY A 43 2.92 5.56 -11.49
C GLY A 43 1.97 6.16 -10.47
N LEU A 44 0.80 6.66 -10.89
CA LEU A 44 -0.21 7.18 -9.94
C LEU A 44 -0.63 6.14 -8.87
N ALA A 45 -0.51 4.86 -9.19
CA ALA A 45 -0.80 3.75 -8.27
C ALA A 45 0.15 3.57 -7.12
N ALA A 46 1.35 4.11 -7.24
CA ALA A 46 2.38 3.97 -6.23
C ALA A 46 2.17 4.91 -5.04
N GLY A 47 0.97 5.48 -4.86
CA GLY A 47 0.62 6.39 -3.77
C GLY A 47 0.91 5.82 -2.39
N ASP A 48 1.23 6.70 -1.45
CA ASP A 48 1.82 6.38 -0.14
C ASP A 48 0.83 6.39 1.03
N SER A 49 -0.47 6.66 0.80
CA SER A 49 -1.46 6.80 1.89
C SER A 49 -2.69 5.92 1.70
N LEU A 50 -2.95 5.07 2.70
CA LEU A 50 -4.18 4.28 2.86
C LEU A 50 -5.41 5.12 3.30
N GLY A 51 -5.25 6.42 3.57
CA GLY A 51 -6.25 7.22 4.31
C GLY A 51 -6.96 8.36 3.57
N LYS A 52 -6.67 8.61 2.28
CA LYS A 52 -7.41 9.61 1.48
C LYS A 52 -7.62 9.10 0.06
N ASN A 53 -8.76 8.48 -0.20
CA ASN A 53 -9.36 8.33 -1.53
C ASN A 53 -8.39 8.02 -2.69
N GLY A 54 -7.72 6.86 -2.63
CA GLY A 54 -7.01 6.31 -3.78
C GLY A 54 -5.66 6.97 -4.11
N TRP A 55 -4.79 6.16 -4.73
CA TRP A 55 -3.76 6.54 -5.71
C TRP A 55 -3.24 7.99 -5.53
N GLY A 56 -2.29 8.13 -4.60
CA GLY A 56 -1.77 9.40 -4.10
C GLY A 56 -1.31 10.40 -5.17
N TRP A 57 -1.34 11.67 -4.79
CA TRP A 57 -1.00 12.80 -5.65
C TRP A 57 0.53 12.89 -5.87
N ALA A 58 0.92 13.23 -7.11
CA ALA A 58 2.29 13.56 -7.55
C ALA A 58 3.34 12.42 -7.49
N ASN A 59 3.06 11.30 -8.14
CA ASN A 59 4.06 10.26 -8.43
C ASN A 59 4.82 10.53 -9.74
N LEU A 60 6.05 10.04 -9.86
CA LEU A 60 6.75 9.96 -11.14
C LEU A 60 6.25 8.75 -11.93
N GLU A 61 6.31 8.80 -13.26
CA GLU A 61 5.84 7.70 -14.14
C GLU A 61 6.43 6.32 -13.77
N ASN A 62 7.64 6.31 -13.20
CA ASN A 62 8.37 5.12 -12.81
C ASN A 62 8.40 4.86 -11.31
N THR A 63 7.68 5.64 -10.49
CA THR A 63 7.52 5.34 -9.06
C THR A 63 6.84 3.99 -8.92
N GLN A 64 7.36 3.17 -8.01
CA GLN A 64 6.76 1.88 -7.64
C GLN A 64 6.61 1.80 -6.12
N SER A 65 5.52 1.23 -5.66
CA SER A 65 5.28 0.96 -4.24
C SER A 65 4.87 -0.49 -4.06
N TRP A 66 5.53 -1.18 -3.13
CA TRP A 66 5.14 -2.49 -2.65
C TRP A 66 4.65 -2.36 -1.21
N ARG A 67 3.51 -2.97 -0.89
CA ARG A 67 2.97 -2.98 0.47
C ARG A 67 2.56 -4.38 0.88
N VAL A 68 2.83 -4.71 2.13
CA VAL A 68 2.36 -5.90 2.82
C VAL A 68 1.60 -5.43 4.05
N VAL A 69 0.32 -5.76 4.12
CA VAL A 69 -0.54 -5.42 5.26
C VAL A 69 -1.04 -6.71 5.86
N LEU A 70 -0.77 -6.88 7.15
CA LEU A 70 -1.36 -7.92 7.97
C LEU A 70 -2.34 -7.23 8.92
N ASP A 71 -3.58 -7.68 8.92
CA ASP A 71 -4.64 -7.15 9.76
C ASP A 71 -5.44 -8.30 10.34
N SER A 72 -5.77 -8.24 11.62
CA SER A 72 -6.39 -9.36 12.31
C SER A 72 -7.02 -8.96 13.64
N VAL A 73 -8.08 -9.69 13.99
CA VAL A 73 -8.80 -9.58 15.25
C VAL A 73 -9.16 -10.98 15.73
N ALA A 74 -8.97 -11.23 17.02
CA ALA A 74 -9.43 -12.40 17.74
C ALA A 74 -10.36 -12.01 18.89
N SER A 75 -11.37 -12.84 19.15
CA SER A 75 -12.20 -12.75 20.36
C SER A 75 -11.85 -13.90 21.29
N MET A 76 -11.52 -13.58 22.55
CA MET A 76 -11.12 -14.51 23.60
C MET A 76 -12.02 -14.32 24.83
N GLY A 77 -13.24 -14.85 24.78
CA GLY A 77 -14.26 -14.57 25.79
C GLY A 77 -14.68 -13.10 25.74
N ASP A 78 -14.49 -12.38 26.85
CA ASP A 78 -14.81 -10.95 26.95
C ASP A 78 -13.70 -10.02 26.40
N LEU A 79 -12.57 -10.58 25.98
CA LEU A 79 -11.42 -9.82 25.48
C LEU A 79 -11.35 -9.86 23.95
N GLU A 80 -11.20 -8.69 23.31
CA GLU A 80 -10.85 -8.59 21.90
C GLU A 80 -9.39 -8.16 21.73
N ILE A 81 -8.66 -8.88 20.87
CA ILE A 81 -7.26 -8.59 20.56
C ILE A 81 -7.16 -8.33 19.06
N SER A 82 -6.62 -7.17 18.69
CA SER A 82 -6.28 -6.85 17.32
C SER A 82 -4.77 -6.81 17.14
N THR A 83 -4.27 -7.40 16.05
CA THR A 83 -2.88 -7.23 15.63
C THR A 83 -2.80 -6.72 14.21
N PHE A 84 -1.86 -5.80 13.99
CA PHE A 84 -1.56 -5.28 12.67
C PHE A 84 -0.06 -5.29 12.43
N ALA A 85 0.34 -5.54 11.20
CA ALA A 85 1.70 -5.33 10.73
C ALA A 85 1.67 -4.67 9.36
N PHE A 86 2.59 -3.74 9.13
CA PHE A 86 2.66 -2.98 7.90
C PHE A 86 4.10 -2.88 7.43
N TRP A 87 4.32 -3.23 6.17
CA TRP A 87 5.59 -2.98 5.48
C TRP A 87 5.31 -2.31 4.15
N GLN A 88 6.09 -1.27 3.86
CA GLN A 88 6.06 -0.56 2.58
C GLN A 88 7.48 -0.35 2.08
N LYS A 89 7.68 -0.58 0.78
CA LYS A 89 8.92 -0.24 0.09
C LYS A 89 8.62 0.51 -1.19
N ASP A 90 9.05 1.76 -1.20
CA ASP A 90 8.94 2.63 -2.36
C ASP A 90 10.26 2.64 -3.12
N LYS A 91 10.17 2.52 -4.44
CA LYS A 91 11.30 2.73 -5.35
C LYS A 91 11.02 3.98 -6.18
N LYS A 92 11.95 4.92 -6.12
CA LYS A 92 12.07 6.04 -7.05
C LYS A 92 13.36 5.83 -7.82
N LEU A 93 13.35 6.01 -9.14
CA LEU A 93 14.61 6.19 -9.88
C LEU A 93 15.21 7.53 -9.46
N PRO A 94 16.55 7.65 -9.33
CA PRO A 94 17.18 8.96 -9.22
C PRO A 94 16.75 9.80 -10.43
N LEU A 95 16.46 11.08 -10.19
CA LEU A 95 16.31 12.04 -11.27
C LEU A 95 17.54 11.88 -12.15
N VAL A 96 17.36 11.54 -13.43
CA VAL A 96 18.45 11.59 -14.38
C VAL A 96 18.92 13.03 -14.36
N ASP A 97 20.13 13.25 -13.85
CA ASP A 97 20.84 14.52 -13.89
C ASP A 97 21.11 14.85 -15.36
N ARG A 98 20.11 15.41 -16.03
CA ARG A 98 20.28 15.97 -17.37
C ARG A 98 20.78 17.40 -17.16
N ARG A 99 22.11 17.52 -17.24
CA ARG A 99 22.78 18.78 -17.59
C ARG A 99 22.15 19.39 -18.85
#